data_AF-A0A372JRT3-F1
#
_entry.id   AF-A0A372JRT3-F1
#
_cell.length_a   1.000
_cell.length_b   1.000
_cell.length_c   1.000
_cell.angle_alpha   90.00
_cell.angle_beta   90.00
_cell.angle_gamma   90.00
#
_symmetry.space_group_name_H-M   'P 1'
#
loop_
_entity.id
_entity.type
_entity.pdbx_description
1 polymer ?
#
loop_
_entity_poly.entity_id
_entity_poly.type
_entity_poly.pdbx_seq_one_letter_code
_entity_poly.pdbx_strand_id
1 'polypeptide(L)'
;MTHTLQHQVLVADLVVPVCLARDDGQVSRTAAGARLADDTWLRGDLMVFREERDGDGDGPDAGRGAPLLAVEVVSAASRATDLGPKRDRYERAGVPAYWIVDLRGGEPCFQVFELDGSGRYAERALVTWGRSAKLTVPFDIELAPDQIFDRPSRRLAPGRKPAVSRPESAPDDPAARRVGPDLPDVEDPILADAFGYRWPTGAEKVELWDGCPVFYGEWDDRDVEAARRAYPGRVVRLDQDPGEPGTMTVLPGPAD
;
A
#
# COMPACT_ATOMS: atom_id res chain seq x y z
N MET A 1 10.02 -11.22 -1.30
CA MET A 1 9.34 -10.91 -0.03
C MET A 1 7.89 -10.62 -0.35
N THR A 2 6.97 -11.42 0.17
CA THR A 2 5.55 -11.35 -0.15
C THR A 2 4.90 -10.34 0.79
N HIS A 3 4.77 -9.08 0.37
CA HIS A 3 4.00 -8.10 1.13
C HIS A 3 2.52 -8.49 1.07
N THR A 4 1.85 -8.51 2.23
CA THR A 4 0.41 -8.81 2.29
C THR A 4 -0.40 -7.61 1.80
N LEU A 5 -1.65 -7.81 1.35
CA LEU A 5 -2.54 -6.71 0.98
C LEU A 5 -2.70 -5.69 2.12
N GLN A 6 -2.80 -6.17 3.37
CA GLN A 6 -2.88 -5.31 4.56
C GLN A 6 -1.63 -4.42 4.72
N HIS A 7 -0.43 -4.95 4.44
CA HIS A 7 0.81 -4.17 4.43
C HIS A 7 0.71 -3.00 3.44
N GLN A 8 0.33 -3.29 2.20
CA GLN A 8 0.26 -2.27 1.15
C GLN A 8 -0.79 -1.20 1.44
N VAL A 9 -1.93 -1.58 2.00
CA VAL A 9 -2.97 -0.64 2.42
C VAL A 9 -2.45 0.30 3.51
N LEU A 10 -1.78 -0.23 4.55
CA LEU A 10 -1.22 0.60 5.63
C LEU A 10 -0.14 1.56 5.12
N VAL A 11 0.72 1.11 4.19
CA VAL A 11 1.70 1.99 3.55
C VAL A 11 1.00 3.11 2.76
N ALA A 12 0.01 2.77 1.95
CA ALA A 12 -0.73 3.75 1.15
C ALA A 12 -1.45 4.79 2.01
N ASP A 13 -2.10 4.37 3.09
CA ASP A 13 -2.83 5.25 4.00
C ASP A 13 -1.90 6.25 4.73
N LEU A 14 -0.59 5.96 4.82
CA LEU A 14 0.43 6.89 5.37
C LEU A 14 0.93 7.94 4.38
N VAL A 15 0.87 7.67 3.08
CA VAL A 15 1.49 8.54 2.06
C VAL A 15 0.90 9.95 2.15
N VAL A 16 -0.43 10.07 2.15
CA VAL A 16 -1.08 11.39 2.13
C VAL A 16 -0.79 12.20 3.41
N PRO A 17 -0.99 11.68 4.64
CA PRO A 17 -0.65 12.41 5.86
C PRO A 17 0.80 12.89 5.89
N VAL A 18 1.76 12.03 5.53
CA VAL A 18 3.18 12.38 5.49
C VAL A 18 3.47 13.43 4.41
N CYS A 19 2.89 13.29 3.23
CA CYS A 19 3.05 14.25 2.12
C CYS A 19 2.48 15.63 2.42
N LEU A 20 1.44 15.72 3.26
CA LEU A 20 0.83 16.99 3.65
C LEU A 20 1.56 17.66 4.82
N ALA A 21 2.19 16.88 5.70
CA ALA A 21 2.83 17.39 6.91
C ALA A 21 4.30 17.81 6.71
N ARG A 22 4.98 17.24 5.72
CA ARG A 22 6.37 17.57 5.37
C ARG A 22 6.58 19.06 5.09
N ASP A 23 7.76 19.56 5.44
CA ASP A 23 8.17 20.93 5.15
C ASP A 23 8.56 21.12 3.66
N ASP A 24 8.65 22.39 3.24
CA ASP A 24 9.23 22.76 1.95
C ASP A 24 10.65 22.21 1.78
N GLY A 25 10.98 21.75 0.58
CA GLY A 25 12.29 21.15 0.28
C GLY A 25 12.49 19.74 0.85
N GLN A 26 11.43 19.07 1.28
CA GLN A 26 11.44 17.64 1.60
C GLN A 26 10.78 16.83 0.49
N VAL A 27 11.12 15.54 0.36
CA VAL A 27 10.53 14.60 -0.61
C VAL A 27 10.24 13.26 0.04
N SER A 28 9.03 12.72 -0.17
CA SER A 28 8.63 11.40 0.30
C SER A 28 8.70 10.37 -0.84
N ARG A 29 9.09 9.14 -0.51
CA ARG A 29 9.23 8.02 -1.44
C ARG A 29 8.75 6.73 -0.78
N THR A 30 7.91 5.96 -1.47
CA THR A 30 7.51 4.61 -1.06
C THR A 30 8.50 3.58 -1.60
N ALA A 31 8.66 2.45 -0.90
CA ALA A 31 9.59 1.37 -1.26
C ALA A 31 11.04 1.84 -1.53
N ALA A 32 11.44 2.94 -0.89
CA ALA A 32 12.66 3.68 -1.20
C ALA A 32 13.90 3.04 -0.60
N GLY A 33 15.01 3.12 -1.35
CA GLY A 33 16.34 2.79 -0.86
C GLY A 33 17.06 4.04 -0.32
N ALA A 34 17.74 3.90 0.81
CA ALA A 34 18.71 4.86 1.31
C ALA A 34 20.09 4.23 1.35
N ARG A 35 21.07 4.87 0.69
CA ARG A 35 22.48 4.54 0.86
C ARG A 35 23.04 5.33 2.03
N LEU A 36 23.32 4.65 3.13
CA LEU A 36 23.84 5.23 4.35
C LEU A 36 25.34 5.53 4.21
N ALA A 37 25.89 6.32 5.15
CA ALA A 37 27.27 6.80 5.08
C ALA A 37 28.35 5.69 5.15
N ASP A 38 28.00 4.51 5.65
CA ASP A 38 28.84 3.32 5.72
C ASP A 38 28.69 2.40 4.50
N ASP A 39 28.09 2.91 3.40
CA ASP A 39 27.76 2.18 2.17
C ASP A 39 26.72 1.06 2.38
N THR A 40 26.05 1.04 3.54
CA THR A 40 24.91 0.17 3.78
C THR A 40 23.71 0.66 2.99
N TRP A 41 23.10 -0.25 2.23
CA TRP A 41 21.81 -0.03 1.59
C TRP A 41 20.68 -0.53 2.46
N LEU A 42 19.75 0.37 2.81
CA LEU A 42 18.52 0.01 3.49
C LEU A 42 17.31 0.40 2.66
N ARG A 43 16.33 -0.47 2.62
CA ARG A 43 15.01 -0.18 2.06
C ARG A 43 14.01 -0.07 3.20
N GLY A 44 13.19 0.97 3.15
CA GLY A 44 12.02 1.15 4.01
C GLY A 44 10.75 1.26 3.19
N ASP A 45 9.61 1.14 3.86
CA ASP A 45 8.30 1.17 3.20
C ASP A 45 7.91 2.60 2.79
N LEU A 46 8.25 3.58 3.62
CA LEU A 46 8.12 5.01 3.33
C LEU A 46 9.31 5.75 3.93
N MET A 47 9.93 6.63 3.15
CA MET A 47 11.02 7.47 3.59
C MET A 47 10.78 8.93 3.22
N VAL A 48 11.32 9.85 4.02
CA VAL A 48 11.36 11.28 3.72
C VAL A 48 12.81 11.73 3.64
N PHE A 49 13.17 12.40 2.56
CA PHE A 49 14.48 12.96 2.31
C PHE A 49 14.42 14.49 2.21
N ARG A 50 15.57 15.15 2.30
CA ARG A 50 15.71 16.51 1.77
C ARG A 50 15.74 16.42 0.24
N GLU A 51 15.09 17.33 -0.46
CA GLU A 51 15.00 17.37 -1.92
C GLU A 51 16.38 17.39 -2.58
N GLU A 52 17.34 18.11 -2.01
CA GLU A 52 18.75 18.14 -2.45
C GLU A 52 19.46 16.77 -2.39
N ARG A 53 18.87 15.80 -1.69
CA ARG A 53 19.38 14.43 -1.50
C ARG A 53 18.53 13.39 -2.23
N ASP A 54 17.48 13.81 -2.91
CA ASP A 54 16.57 12.96 -3.67
C ASP A 54 17.08 12.86 -5.12
N GLY A 55 17.23 11.63 -5.64
CA GLY A 55 17.56 11.38 -7.06
C GLY A 55 19.04 11.29 -7.45
N ASP A 56 19.97 11.01 -6.53
CA ASP A 56 21.43 10.98 -6.80
C ASP A 56 22.15 9.72 -6.22
N GLY A 57 21.40 8.65 -5.97
CA GLY A 57 21.92 7.31 -5.62
C GLY A 57 22.11 6.42 -6.84
N ASP A 58 22.79 5.26 -6.69
CA ASP A 58 23.08 4.26 -7.77
C ASP A 58 21.82 3.58 -8.39
N GLY A 59 20.66 4.25 -8.41
CA GLY A 59 19.43 3.75 -9.04
C GLY A 59 18.23 4.70 -8.92
N PRO A 60 17.15 4.46 -9.70
CA PRO A 60 15.99 5.35 -9.81
C PRO A 60 15.18 5.52 -8.51
N ASP A 61 15.33 4.61 -7.54
CA ASP A 61 14.58 4.59 -6.27
C ASP A 61 15.46 4.90 -5.04
N ALA A 62 16.63 5.51 -5.25
CA ALA A 62 17.65 5.67 -4.23
C ALA A 62 17.92 7.14 -3.85
N GLY A 63 17.62 7.50 -2.59
CA GLY A 63 18.07 8.75 -1.99
C GLY A 63 19.55 8.67 -1.58
N ARG A 64 20.29 9.78 -1.74
CA ARG A 64 21.69 9.88 -1.33
C ARG A 64 21.80 10.28 0.14
N GLY A 65 22.29 9.38 0.98
CA GLY A 65 22.50 9.62 2.41
C GLY A 65 21.29 9.28 3.27
N ALA A 66 21.42 9.54 4.58
CA ALA A 66 20.40 9.22 5.56
C ALA A 66 19.10 10.03 5.33
N PRO A 67 17.91 9.38 5.31
CA PRO A 67 16.63 10.07 5.30
C PRO A 67 16.42 10.89 6.57
N LEU A 68 15.47 11.83 6.52
CA LEU A 68 14.92 12.55 7.67
C LEU A 68 14.01 11.65 8.51
N LEU A 69 13.23 10.79 7.83
CA LEU A 69 12.33 9.81 8.42
C LEU A 69 12.44 8.50 7.63
N ALA A 70 12.56 7.38 8.35
CA ALA A 70 12.31 6.06 7.81
C ALA A 70 11.11 5.42 8.54
N VAL A 71 10.17 4.87 7.77
CA VAL A 71 9.00 4.17 8.27
C VAL A 71 9.04 2.73 7.79
N GLU A 72 8.79 1.81 8.72
CA GLU A 72 8.63 0.37 8.44
C GLU A 72 7.25 -0.07 8.90
N VAL A 73 6.50 -0.69 8.00
CA VAL A 73 5.23 -1.34 8.30
C VAL A 73 5.51 -2.82 8.53
N VAL A 74 5.31 -3.26 9.77
CA VAL A 74 5.64 -4.62 10.16
C VAL A 74 4.62 -5.58 9.58
N SER A 75 5.12 -6.53 8.80
CA SER A 75 4.38 -7.74 8.42
C SER A 75 4.84 -8.93 9.28
N ALA A 76 4.05 -9.99 9.32
CA ALA A 76 4.43 -11.24 9.99
C ALA A 76 5.79 -11.78 9.49
N ALA A 77 6.14 -11.51 8.23
CA ALA A 77 7.40 -11.93 7.61
C ALA A 77 8.60 -11.00 7.91
N SER A 78 8.36 -9.71 8.23
CA SER A 78 9.43 -8.71 8.40
C SER A 78 9.70 -8.34 9.87
N ARG A 79 8.81 -8.75 10.79
CA ARG A 79 8.84 -8.45 12.23
C ARG A 79 10.21 -8.62 12.91
N ALA A 80 10.92 -9.71 12.66
CA ALA A 80 12.21 -9.97 13.31
C ALA A 80 13.34 -9.02 12.84
N THR A 81 13.24 -8.47 11.63
CA THR A 81 14.27 -7.62 11.03
C THR A 81 14.00 -6.12 11.28
N ASP A 82 12.73 -5.72 11.27
CA ASP A 82 12.33 -4.32 11.44
C ASP A 82 12.37 -3.87 12.91
N LEU A 83 12.14 -4.78 13.87
CA LEU A 83 12.14 -4.46 15.30
C LEU A 83 13.54 -4.36 15.94
N GLY A 84 14.62 -4.66 15.22
CA GLY A 84 15.98 -4.60 15.77
C GLY A 84 17.06 -4.23 14.75
N PRO A 85 17.45 -5.14 13.84
CA PRO A 85 18.58 -4.91 12.94
C PRO A 85 18.50 -3.66 12.06
N LYS A 86 17.31 -3.28 11.57
CA LYS A 86 17.14 -2.04 10.79
C LYS A 86 17.23 -0.79 11.67
N ARG A 87 16.53 -0.79 12.81
CA ARG A 87 16.58 0.32 13.78
C ARG A 87 18.01 0.69 14.15
N ASP A 88 18.82 -0.31 14.52
CA ASP A 88 20.21 -0.06 14.95
C ASP A 88 21.08 0.48 13.80
N ARG A 89 20.76 0.15 12.54
CA ARG A 89 21.46 0.70 11.37
C ARG A 89 21.02 2.14 11.06
N TYR A 90 19.72 2.43 11.11
CA TYR A 90 19.22 3.80 10.98
C TYR A 90 19.76 4.72 12.09
N GLU A 91 19.85 4.21 13.33
CA GLU A 91 20.45 4.91 14.48
C GLU A 91 21.91 5.29 14.19
N ARG A 92 22.74 4.30 13.82
CA ARG A 92 24.16 4.53 13.48
C ARG A 92 24.35 5.46 12.29
N ALA A 93 23.42 5.44 11.34
CA ALA A 93 23.44 6.34 10.20
C ALA A 93 22.94 7.76 10.50
N GLY A 94 22.48 8.02 11.73
CA GLY A 94 22.02 9.33 12.17
C GLY A 94 20.69 9.76 11.56
N VAL A 95 19.82 8.80 11.20
CA VAL A 95 18.46 9.10 10.74
C VAL A 95 17.67 9.73 11.89
N PRO A 96 17.16 10.98 11.76
CA PRO A 96 16.55 11.70 12.89
C PRO A 96 15.31 11.02 13.48
N ALA A 97 14.44 10.49 12.62
CA ALA A 97 13.18 9.86 13.03
C ALA A 97 13.03 8.46 12.41
N TYR A 98 12.57 7.51 13.22
CA TYR A 98 12.29 6.15 12.79
C TYR A 98 10.95 5.69 13.36
N TRP A 99 10.01 5.33 12.49
CA TRP A 99 8.68 4.90 12.89
C TRP A 99 8.44 3.44 12.50
N ILE A 100 7.82 2.70 13.42
CA ILE A 100 7.36 1.34 13.18
C ILE A 100 5.85 1.33 13.28
N VAL A 101 5.18 0.86 12.24
CA VAL A 101 3.75 0.56 12.26
C VAL A 101 3.56 -0.93 12.47
N ASP A 102 2.94 -1.33 13.56
CA ASP A 102 2.68 -2.74 13.88
C ASP A 102 1.20 -2.95 14.20
N LEU A 103 0.72 -4.18 14.02
CA LEU A 103 -0.62 -4.59 14.40
C LEU A 103 -0.58 -5.19 15.81
N ARG A 104 -1.07 -4.44 16.80
CA ARG A 104 -1.19 -4.93 18.18
C ARG A 104 -2.64 -5.29 18.46
N GLY A 105 -2.91 -6.57 18.68
CA GLY A 105 -4.28 -7.05 18.86
C GLY A 105 -5.15 -6.93 17.61
N GLY A 106 -4.55 -6.81 16.42
CA GLY A 106 -5.24 -6.59 15.15
C GLY A 106 -5.41 -5.12 14.76
N GLU A 107 -5.13 -4.18 15.66
CA GLU A 107 -5.24 -2.75 15.41
C GLU A 107 -3.86 -2.14 15.09
N PRO A 108 -3.76 -1.27 14.07
CA PRO A 108 -2.54 -0.51 13.79
C PRO A 108 -2.12 0.39 14.95
N CYS A 109 -0.82 0.46 15.20
CA CYS A 109 -0.21 1.36 16.18
C CYS A 109 1.15 1.86 15.68
N PHE A 110 1.59 3.02 16.18
CA PHE A 110 2.93 3.55 15.91
C PHE A 110 3.85 3.34 17.12
N GLN A 111 5.08 2.90 16.87
CA GLN A 111 6.21 3.13 17.77
C GLN A 111 7.14 4.14 17.11
N VAL A 112 7.40 5.24 17.80
CA VAL A 112 8.12 6.39 17.29
C VAL A 112 9.44 6.52 18.03
N PHE A 113 10.54 6.51 17.29
CA PHE A 113 11.88 6.74 17.80
C PHE A 113 12.44 8.03 17.21
N GLU A 114 13.07 8.84 18.06
CA GLU A 114 13.81 10.04 17.65
C GLU A 114 15.24 9.95 18.16
N LEU A 115 16.18 10.41 17.33
CA LEU A 115 17.59 10.47 17.69
C LEU A 115 17.79 11.62 18.68
N ASP A 116 18.32 11.33 19.86
CA ASP A 116 18.63 12.34 20.86
C ASP A 116 19.99 13.02 20.62
N GLY A 117 20.34 13.98 21.46
CA GLY A 117 21.62 14.70 21.37
C GLY A 117 22.87 13.83 21.60
N SER A 118 22.71 12.59 22.06
CA SER A 118 23.79 11.61 22.20
C SER A 118 23.95 10.72 20.96
N GLY A 119 23.08 10.88 19.96
CA GLY A 119 23.08 10.04 18.76
C GLY A 119 22.46 8.66 19.00
N ARG A 120 21.59 8.52 20.00
CA ARG A 120 20.87 7.28 20.31
C ARG A 120 19.38 7.48 20.13
N TYR A 121 18.67 6.44 19.70
CA TYR A 121 17.22 6.47 19.62
C TYR A 121 16.60 6.37 21.01
N ALA A 122 15.76 7.35 21.32
CA ALA A 122 14.81 7.29 22.42
C ALA A 122 13.41 7.00 21.87
N GLU A 123 12.67 6.08 22.49
CA GLU A 123 11.24 5.92 22.20
C GLU A 123 10.53 7.18 22.69
N ARG A 124 9.85 7.86 21.77
CA ARG A 124 9.13 9.11 22.05
C ARG A 124 7.66 8.90 22.25
N ALA A 125 7.08 7.99 21.48
CA ALA A 125 5.68 7.67 21.59
C ALA A 125 5.42 6.23 21.17
N LEU A 126 4.52 5.59 21.91
CA LEU A 126 3.75 4.45 21.48
C LEU A 126 2.31 4.92 21.32
N VAL A 127 1.83 5.04 20.07
CA VAL A 127 0.50 5.55 19.76
C VAL A 127 -0.39 4.37 19.37
N THR A 128 -1.23 3.93 20.31
CA THR A 128 -2.20 2.86 20.08
C THR A 128 -3.51 3.42 19.50
N TRP A 129 -4.39 2.53 19.05
CA TRP A 129 -5.71 2.88 18.56
C TRP A 129 -6.50 3.82 19.51
N GLY A 130 -7.20 4.80 18.94
CA GLY A 130 -7.99 5.79 19.70
C GLY A 130 -7.15 6.82 20.49
N ARG A 131 -5.83 6.86 20.26
CA ARG A 131 -4.90 7.82 20.88
C ARG A 131 -4.23 8.64 19.80
N SER A 132 -3.81 9.85 20.16
CA SER A 132 -2.97 10.66 19.29
C SER A 132 -1.70 11.15 19.98
N ALA A 133 -0.68 11.47 19.18
CA ALA A 133 0.53 12.13 19.62
C ALA A 133 0.99 13.15 18.57
N LYS A 134 1.39 14.34 19.04
CA LYS A 134 2.00 15.37 18.18
C LYS A 134 3.50 15.20 18.18
N LEU A 135 4.07 15.12 16.99
CA LEU A 135 5.50 15.05 16.73
C LEU A 135 5.90 16.33 16.01
N THR A 136 7.13 16.78 16.28
CA THR A 136 7.73 17.95 15.61
C THR A 136 9.00 17.57 14.86
N VAL A 137 9.34 16.27 14.81
CA VAL A 137 10.51 15.74 14.12
C VAL A 137 10.08 14.61 13.18
N PRO A 138 10.45 14.68 11.88
CA PRO A 138 11.23 15.74 11.26
C PRO A 138 10.42 16.99 10.88
N PHE A 139 9.10 16.96 11.05
CA PHE A 139 8.15 18.05 10.80
C PHE A 139 6.95 17.90 11.73
N ASP A 140 6.07 18.90 11.75
CA ASP A 140 4.86 18.90 12.58
C ASP A 140 3.79 17.95 12.03
N ILE A 141 3.48 16.88 12.79
CA ILE A 141 2.44 15.92 12.44
C ILE A 141 1.75 15.38 13.70
N GLU A 142 0.43 15.21 13.63
CA GLU A 142 -0.32 14.47 14.64
C GLU A 142 -0.55 13.04 14.14
N LEU A 143 0.02 12.06 14.85
CA LEU A 143 -0.23 10.65 14.58
C LEU A 143 -1.44 10.20 15.39
N ALA A 144 -2.50 9.76 14.71
CA ALA A 144 -3.68 9.15 15.31
C ALA A 144 -4.06 7.90 14.46
N PRO A 145 -3.74 6.67 14.90
CA PRO A 145 -3.96 5.47 14.10
C PRO A 145 -5.39 5.28 13.62
N ASP A 146 -6.38 5.62 14.46
CA ASP A 146 -7.81 5.55 14.17
C ASP A 146 -8.31 6.67 13.24
N GLN A 147 -7.46 7.63 12.87
CA GLN A 147 -7.79 8.63 11.85
C GLN A 147 -7.02 8.38 10.55
N ILE A 148 -5.83 7.79 10.67
CA ILE A 148 -4.95 7.48 9.53
C ILE A 148 -5.36 6.17 8.86
N PHE A 149 -5.62 5.12 9.66
CA PHE A 149 -5.87 3.76 9.17
C PHE A 149 -7.32 3.31 9.29
N ASP A 150 -8.13 3.99 10.12
CA ASP A 150 -9.58 3.85 9.99
C ASP A 150 -9.94 4.60 8.71
N ARG A 151 -9.96 3.88 7.60
CA ARG A 151 -10.73 4.38 6.46
C ARG A 151 -12.11 4.64 7.01
N PRO A 152 -12.64 5.88 6.97
CA PRO A 152 -14.07 6.02 7.07
C PRO A 152 -14.58 5.14 5.95
N SER A 153 -15.20 4.01 6.30
CA SER A 153 -16.09 3.28 5.42
C SER A 153 -16.89 4.38 4.75
N ARG A 154 -16.58 4.63 3.47
CA ARG A 154 -16.99 5.85 2.82
C ARG A 154 -18.50 5.84 2.94
N ARG A 155 -19.05 6.67 3.81
CA ARG A 155 -20.45 7.08 3.74
C ARG A 155 -20.55 7.97 2.50
N LEU A 156 -20.27 7.39 1.34
CA LEU A 156 -21.04 7.61 0.14
C LEU A 156 -22.07 6.46 0.08
N ALA A 157 -22.96 6.42 1.07
CA ALA A 157 -24.34 6.54 0.66
C ALA A 157 -24.55 8.04 0.36
N PRO A 158 -24.35 8.54 -0.88
CA PRO A 158 -25.15 9.68 -1.24
C PRO A 158 -26.58 9.21 -1.04
N GLY A 159 -27.36 9.95 -0.27
CA GLY A 159 -28.81 9.84 -0.32
C GLY A 159 -29.21 10.07 -1.76
N ARG A 160 -29.24 9.01 -2.56
CA ARG A 160 -29.78 9.05 -3.91
C ARG A 160 -31.28 9.12 -3.68
N LYS A 161 -31.80 10.35 -3.67
CA LYS A 161 -33.21 10.57 -3.95
C LYS A 161 -33.54 9.72 -5.18
N PRO A 162 -34.59 8.89 -5.16
CA PRO A 162 -34.98 8.14 -6.34
C PRO A 162 -35.60 9.16 -7.30
N ALA A 163 -34.78 9.71 -8.20
CA ALA A 163 -35.25 10.46 -9.36
C ALA A 163 -34.09 10.71 -10.33
N VAL A 164 -33.81 9.74 -11.19
CA VAL A 164 -33.79 10.05 -12.62
C VAL A 164 -34.75 9.06 -13.26
N SER A 165 -35.85 9.61 -13.73
CA SER A 165 -36.82 8.94 -14.59
C SER A 165 -36.06 8.24 -15.71
N ARG A 166 -36.30 6.94 -15.84
CA ARG A 166 -35.89 6.14 -17.00
C ARG A 166 -36.18 6.94 -18.28
N PRO A 167 -35.20 7.27 -19.14
CA PRO A 167 -35.52 7.55 -20.53
C PRO A 167 -36.19 6.28 -21.05
N GLU A 168 -37.48 6.37 -21.35
CA GLU A 168 -38.12 5.32 -22.13
C GLU A 168 -37.32 5.16 -23.42
N SER A 169 -36.93 3.93 -23.73
CA SER A 169 -36.07 3.48 -24.86
C SER A 169 -34.55 3.59 -24.65
N ALA A 170 -34.00 2.69 -23.84
CA ALA A 170 -32.69 2.07 -24.10
C ALA A 170 -32.92 0.56 -24.33
N PRO A 171 -32.27 -0.07 -25.32
CA PRO A 171 -32.49 -1.47 -25.65
C PRO A 171 -32.13 -2.37 -24.46
N ASP A 172 -32.93 -3.41 -24.20
CA ASP A 172 -32.67 -4.47 -23.21
C ASP A 172 -31.31 -5.11 -23.54
N ASP A 173 -30.24 -4.69 -22.87
CA ASP A 173 -28.92 -5.31 -23.00
C ASP A 173 -28.86 -6.56 -22.11
N PRO A 174 -28.78 -7.78 -22.70
CA PRO A 174 -28.71 -9.02 -21.95
C PRO A 174 -27.40 -9.20 -21.16
N ALA A 175 -26.35 -8.39 -21.41
CA ALA A 175 -25.08 -8.47 -20.70
C ALA A 175 -25.18 -8.02 -19.23
N ALA A 176 -26.00 -7.00 -18.96
CA ALA A 176 -26.21 -6.46 -17.61
C ALA A 176 -26.87 -7.45 -16.63
N ARG A 177 -27.48 -8.53 -17.14
CA ARG A 177 -28.19 -9.54 -16.31
C ARG A 177 -27.30 -10.67 -15.78
N ARG A 178 -26.00 -10.70 -16.10
CA ARG A 178 -25.08 -11.78 -15.66
C ARG A 178 -24.09 -11.40 -14.56
N VAL A 179 -24.05 -10.14 -14.15
CA VAL A 179 -23.05 -9.64 -13.20
C VAL A 179 -23.65 -9.66 -11.79
N GLY A 180 -23.04 -10.38 -10.85
CA GLY A 180 -23.39 -10.24 -9.44
C GLY A 180 -23.13 -8.79 -8.98
N PRO A 181 -23.94 -8.25 -8.06
CA PRO A 181 -24.26 -6.81 -7.95
C PRO A 181 -23.13 -5.82 -7.64
N ASP A 182 -21.88 -6.25 -7.43
CA ASP A 182 -20.82 -5.44 -6.82
C ASP A 182 -19.51 -5.37 -7.64
N LEU A 183 -19.51 -5.82 -8.91
CA LEU A 183 -18.32 -5.64 -9.77
C LEU A 183 -18.36 -4.26 -10.46
N PRO A 184 -17.23 -3.52 -10.51
CA PRO A 184 -17.12 -2.31 -11.30
C PRO A 184 -17.27 -2.63 -12.80
N ASP A 185 -17.58 -1.61 -13.61
CA ASP A 185 -17.75 -1.76 -15.05
C ASP A 185 -16.53 -2.42 -15.71
N VAL A 186 -16.68 -3.08 -16.86
CA VAL A 186 -15.59 -3.77 -17.56
C VAL A 186 -14.43 -2.84 -17.96
N GLU A 187 -14.73 -1.55 -18.14
CA GLU A 187 -13.74 -0.52 -18.46
C GLU A 187 -13.12 0.15 -17.22
N ASP A 188 -13.78 0.06 -16.07
CA ASP A 188 -13.32 0.72 -14.84
C ASP A 188 -12.19 -0.08 -14.16
N PRO A 189 -11.20 0.56 -13.51
CA PRO A 189 -10.27 -0.17 -12.66
C PRO A 189 -10.99 -0.85 -11.48
N ILE A 190 -10.55 -2.04 -11.09
CA ILE A 190 -11.00 -2.69 -9.86
C ILE A 190 -10.32 -1.99 -8.69
N LEU A 191 -11.12 -1.30 -7.87
CA LEU A 191 -10.62 -0.63 -6.68
C LEU A 191 -10.55 -1.61 -5.49
N ALA A 192 -9.68 -1.30 -4.53
CA ALA A 192 -9.39 -2.20 -3.39
C ALA A 192 -10.62 -2.52 -2.51
N ASP A 193 -11.65 -1.67 -2.52
CA ASP A 193 -12.91 -1.86 -1.79
C ASP A 193 -13.87 -2.85 -2.47
N ALA A 194 -13.86 -2.94 -3.80
CA ALA A 194 -14.60 -3.95 -4.58
C ALA A 194 -13.92 -5.33 -4.57
N PHE A 195 -12.66 -5.38 -4.13
CA PHE A 195 -11.75 -6.53 -4.27
C PHE A 195 -11.98 -7.67 -3.27
N GLY A 196 -12.73 -7.42 -2.19
CA GLY A 196 -12.67 -8.22 -0.96
C GLY A 196 -13.31 -9.61 -0.94
N TYR A 197 -14.03 -10.06 -1.99
CA TYR A 197 -14.96 -11.19 -1.81
C TYR A 197 -15.01 -12.28 -2.88
N ARG A 198 -14.18 -12.27 -3.93
CA ARG A 198 -14.25 -13.30 -4.98
C ARG A 198 -12.88 -13.76 -5.43
N TRP A 199 -12.65 -15.07 -5.33
CA TRP A 199 -11.32 -15.66 -5.37
C TRP A 199 -11.31 -17.08 -5.97
N PRO A 200 -10.30 -17.45 -6.78
CA PRO A 200 -9.99 -18.85 -7.05
C PRO A 200 -9.04 -19.41 -5.98
N THR A 201 -9.39 -20.59 -5.47
CA THR A 201 -8.75 -21.30 -4.35
C THR A 201 -7.25 -21.65 -4.52
N GLY A 202 -6.63 -21.42 -5.68
CA GLY A 202 -5.24 -21.80 -5.99
C GLY A 202 -4.19 -20.68 -5.88
N ALA A 203 -4.62 -19.46 -5.65
CA ALA A 203 -3.72 -18.32 -5.64
C ALA A 203 -2.91 -18.20 -4.34
N GLU A 204 -1.60 -18.04 -4.46
CA GLU A 204 -0.68 -17.90 -3.33
C GLU A 204 -0.57 -16.44 -2.84
N LYS A 205 -0.70 -15.49 -3.77
CA LYS A 205 -0.60 -14.05 -3.50
C LYS A 205 -1.49 -13.26 -4.46
N VAL A 206 -1.92 -12.10 -4.00
CA VAL A 206 -2.57 -11.10 -4.83
C VAL A 206 -2.03 -9.72 -4.61
N GLU A 207 -1.94 -8.98 -5.71
CA GLU A 207 -1.68 -7.57 -5.72
C GLU A 207 -2.69 -6.86 -6.62
N LEU A 208 -2.84 -5.56 -6.39
CA LEU A 208 -3.57 -4.68 -7.29
C LEU A 208 -2.56 -3.74 -7.93
N TRP A 209 -2.34 -3.87 -9.23
CA TRP A 209 -1.43 -3.01 -10.00
C TRP A 209 -2.27 -2.15 -10.93
N ASP A 210 -2.24 -0.83 -10.74
CA ASP A 210 -3.02 0.14 -11.51
C ASP A 210 -4.52 -0.22 -11.63
N GLY A 211 -5.11 -0.76 -10.56
CA GLY A 211 -6.51 -1.20 -10.54
C GLY A 211 -6.77 -2.53 -11.24
N CYS A 212 -5.74 -3.25 -11.67
CA CYS A 212 -5.82 -4.59 -12.23
C CYS A 212 -5.35 -5.61 -11.20
N PRO A 213 -6.13 -6.65 -10.89
CA PRO A 213 -5.67 -7.68 -9.98
C PRO A 213 -4.65 -8.59 -10.66
N VAL A 214 -3.54 -8.80 -9.95
CA VAL A 214 -2.42 -9.66 -10.34
C VAL A 214 -2.32 -10.78 -9.31
N PHE A 215 -2.54 -12.01 -9.77
CA PHE A 215 -2.58 -13.22 -8.97
C PHE A 215 -1.30 -14.00 -9.22
N TYR A 216 -0.67 -14.49 -8.16
CA TYR A 216 0.52 -15.33 -8.24
C TYR A 216 0.20 -16.75 -7.80
N GLY A 217 0.73 -17.75 -8.51
CA GLY A 217 0.50 -19.15 -8.23
C GLY A 217 0.85 -20.03 -9.43
N GLU A 218 0.55 -21.32 -9.31
CA GLU A 218 0.55 -22.26 -10.42
C GLU A 218 -0.84 -22.26 -11.05
N TRP A 219 -0.92 -21.87 -12.31
CA TRP A 219 -2.21 -21.60 -12.98
C TRP A 219 -2.41 -22.55 -14.15
N ASP A 220 -3.51 -23.29 -14.19
CA ASP A 220 -3.86 -24.11 -15.35
C ASP A 220 -5.00 -23.49 -16.18
N ASP A 221 -5.32 -24.11 -17.32
CA ASP A 221 -6.37 -23.63 -18.22
C ASP A 221 -7.75 -23.55 -17.54
N ARG A 222 -8.01 -24.38 -16.53
CA ARG A 222 -9.28 -24.36 -15.77
C ARG A 222 -9.36 -23.14 -14.87
N ASP A 223 -8.24 -22.70 -14.32
CA ASP A 223 -8.15 -21.47 -13.53
C ASP A 223 -8.40 -20.24 -14.40
N VAL A 224 -7.86 -20.21 -15.63
CA VAL A 224 -8.12 -19.13 -16.60
C VAL A 224 -9.60 -19.06 -16.97
N GLU A 225 -10.24 -20.20 -17.23
CA GLU A 225 -11.67 -20.25 -17.54
C GLU A 225 -12.56 -19.86 -16.35
N ALA A 226 -12.14 -20.22 -15.13
CA ALA A 226 -12.80 -19.77 -13.91
C ALA A 226 -12.67 -18.24 -13.74
N ALA A 227 -11.49 -17.68 -14.00
CA ALA A 227 -11.24 -16.24 -13.96
C ALA A 227 -12.08 -15.49 -15.00
N ARG A 228 -12.14 -15.98 -16.25
CA ARG A 228 -13.00 -15.40 -17.30
C ARG A 228 -14.48 -15.39 -16.92
N ARG A 229 -14.94 -16.42 -16.20
CA ARG A 229 -16.32 -16.48 -15.71
C ARG A 229 -16.58 -15.53 -14.55
N ALA A 230 -15.59 -15.34 -13.67
CA ALA A 230 -15.67 -14.43 -12.53
C ALA A 230 -15.58 -12.96 -12.95
N TYR A 231 -14.85 -12.66 -14.03
CA TYR A 231 -14.60 -11.32 -14.57
C TYR A 231 -15.08 -11.22 -16.04
N PRO A 232 -16.41 -11.25 -16.28
CA PRO A 232 -16.95 -11.22 -17.64
C PRO A 232 -16.57 -9.93 -18.37
N GLY A 233 -16.16 -10.05 -19.65
CA GLY A 233 -15.77 -8.93 -20.51
C GLY A 233 -14.33 -8.44 -20.33
N ARG A 234 -13.64 -8.85 -19.26
CA ARG A 234 -12.24 -8.51 -18.97
C ARG A 234 -11.28 -9.43 -19.70
N VAL A 235 -10.05 -8.96 -19.93
CA VAL A 235 -8.99 -9.78 -20.53
C VAL A 235 -8.19 -10.48 -19.43
N VAL A 236 -8.21 -11.82 -19.41
CA VAL A 236 -7.37 -12.64 -18.52
C VAL A 236 -6.09 -13.04 -19.26
N ARG A 237 -4.93 -12.71 -18.68
CA ARG A 237 -3.60 -12.98 -19.24
C ARG A 237 -2.77 -13.81 -18.27
N LEU A 238 -2.05 -14.80 -18.80
CA LEU A 238 -0.95 -15.48 -18.12
C LEU A 238 0.38 -14.97 -18.68
N ASP A 239 1.39 -14.81 -17.82
CA ASP A 239 2.74 -14.44 -18.24
C ASP A 239 3.66 -15.66 -18.49
N GLN A 240 3.17 -16.86 -18.20
CA GLN A 240 3.88 -18.13 -18.27
C GLN A 240 3.01 -19.27 -18.85
N ASP A 241 3.62 -20.43 -19.08
CA ASP A 241 2.92 -21.61 -19.58
C ASP A 241 1.99 -22.22 -18.50
N PRO A 242 0.84 -22.80 -18.86
CA PRO A 242 -0.10 -23.39 -17.89
C PRO A 242 0.52 -24.49 -17.03
N GLY A 243 0.28 -24.43 -15.72
CA GLY A 243 0.79 -25.36 -14.72
C GLY A 243 2.14 -24.97 -14.12
N GLU A 244 2.77 -23.90 -14.62
CA GLU A 244 4.00 -23.35 -14.05
C GLU A 244 3.72 -22.15 -13.13
N PRO A 245 4.57 -21.91 -12.10
CA PRO A 245 4.46 -20.73 -11.27
C PRO A 245 4.63 -19.44 -12.08
N GLY A 246 3.65 -18.54 -11.98
CA GLY A 246 3.71 -17.24 -12.63
C GLY A 246 2.54 -16.34 -12.27
N THR A 247 2.24 -15.37 -13.12
CA THR A 247 1.22 -14.35 -12.86
C THR A 247 0.02 -14.46 -13.80
N MET A 248 -1.16 -14.49 -13.19
CA MET A 248 -2.42 -14.27 -13.88
C MET A 248 -2.86 -12.83 -13.63
N THR A 249 -3.13 -12.07 -14.70
CA THR A 249 -3.59 -10.68 -14.61
C THR A 249 -4.99 -10.55 -15.22
N VAL A 250 -5.88 -9.82 -14.56
CA VAL A 250 -7.19 -9.44 -15.13
C VAL A 250 -7.15 -7.96 -15.49
N LEU A 251 -7.25 -7.67 -16.79
CA LEU A 251 -7.15 -6.35 -17.36
C LEU A 251 -8.53 -5.81 -17.78
N PRO A 252 -8.67 -4.49 -17.97
CA PRO A 252 -9.84 -3.90 -18.62
C PRO A 252 -10.21 -4.60 -19.93
N GLY A 253 -11.46 -4.41 -20.34
CA GLY A 253 -11.92 -4.87 -21.63
C GLY A 253 -11.08 -4.31 -22.77
N PRO A 254 -11.07 -4.97 -23.94
CA PRO A 254 -10.50 -4.36 -25.12
C PRO A 254 -11.29 -3.08 -25.45
N ALA A 255 -10.58 -1.98 -25.69
CA ALA A 255 -11.19 -0.77 -26.21
C ALA A 255 -11.78 -1.05 -27.60
N ASP A 256 -13.06 -0.72 -27.78
CA ASP A 256 -13.76 -0.80 -29.09
C ASP A 256 -13.13 0.11 -30.15
#